data_AF-A0A8J3Q208-F1
#
_entry.id   AF-A0A8J3Q208-F1
#
_cell.length_a   1.000
_cell.length_b   1.000
_cell.length_c   1.000
_cell.angle_alpha   90.00
_cell.angle_beta   90.00
_cell.angle_gamma   90.00
#
_symmetry.space_group_name_H-M   'P 1'
#
loop_
_entity.id
_entity.type
_entity.pdbx_description
1 polymer ?
#
loop_
_entity_poly.entity_id
_entity_poly.type
_entity_poly.pdbx_seq_one_letter_code
_entity_poly.pdbx_strand_id
1 'polypeptide(L)'
;MAKTLQRALAEPFLHVSSDQFVSAGMLPERREDSGPFNWWNQMRPRFFAGFHRCLPALAEAGNDLIVEHVIEFPAWRDELARLLAHLDVFLIGVHCDLDELDRREHTRGDRRIGEGRSHVEEDLIHTFGPYDVEVDTTAGVSAALAASVLKAWHERTAPHALQPGSFAK
;
A
#
# COMPACT_ATOMS: atom_id res chain seq x y z
N MET A 1 -9.98 0.53 4.25
CA MET A 1 -9.31 0.88 5.53
C MET A 1 -8.88 2.35 5.55
N ALA A 2 -8.05 2.80 4.60
CA ALA A 2 -7.47 4.15 4.56
C ALA A 2 -8.48 5.29 4.84
N LYS A 3 -9.59 5.35 4.10
CA LYS A 3 -10.64 6.37 4.32
C LYS A 3 -11.30 6.30 5.70
N THR A 4 -11.41 5.11 6.31
CA THR A 4 -11.97 4.95 7.65
C THR A 4 -10.99 5.49 8.70
N LEU A 5 -9.69 5.19 8.56
CA LEU A 5 -8.64 5.76 9.41
C LEU A 5 -8.57 7.28 9.27
N GLN A 6 -8.55 7.78 8.03
CA GLN A 6 -8.50 9.23 7.74
C GLN A 6 -9.65 10.00 8.41
N ARG A 7 -10.86 9.44 8.45
CA ARG A 7 -12.02 10.05 9.12
C ARG A 7 -11.98 9.97 10.64
N ALA A 8 -11.20 9.04 11.20
CA ALA A 8 -11.14 8.78 12.63
C ALA A 8 -9.97 9.52 13.32
N LEU A 9 -8.96 9.96 12.56
CA LEU A 9 -7.82 10.74 13.04
C LEU A 9 -8.24 12.18 13.40
N ALA A 10 -7.62 12.74 14.42
CA ALA A 10 -7.84 14.13 14.83
C ALA A 10 -6.99 15.11 14.01
N GLU A 11 -5.86 14.65 13.50
CA GLU A 11 -4.90 15.39 12.67
C GLU A 11 -5.13 15.15 11.16
N PRO A 12 -4.74 16.10 10.29
CA PRO A 12 -4.98 16.00 8.86
C PRO A 12 -3.98 15.07 8.17
N PHE A 13 -4.41 13.84 7.86
CA PHE A 13 -3.63 12.92 7.04
C PHE A 13 -4.08 12.96 5.57
N LEU A 14 -3.12 13.10 4.65
CA LEU A 14 -3.37 12.97 3.21
C LEU A 14 -3.49 11.49 2.83
N HIS A 15 -4.57 11.11 2.15
CA HIS A 15 -4.70 9.77 1.57
C HIS A 15 -4.01 9.74 0.21
N VAL A 16 -2.95 8.94 0.10
CA VAL A 16 -2.14 8.78 -1.10
C VAL A 16 -2.16 7.32 -1.54
N SER A 17 -2.52 7.08 -2.80
CA SER A 17 -2.54 5.75 -3.41
C SER A 17 -2.14 5.80 -4.87
N SER A 18 -1.42 4.79 -5.35
CA SER A 18 -1.13 4.61 -6.77
C SER A 18 -2.42 4.57 -7.61
N ASP A 19 -3.50 4.02 -7.06
CA ASP A 19 -4.79 3.92 -7.74
C ASP A 19 -5.44 5.29 -7.94
N GLN A 20 -5.19 6.27 -7.06
CA GLN A 20 -5.67 7.63 -7.27
C GLN A 20 -4.98 8.28 -8.46
N PHE A 21 -3.68 8.03 -8.66
CA PHE A 21 -2.94 8.56 -9.81
C PHE A 21 -3.49 7.96 -11.12
N VAL A 22 -3.71 6.64 -11.14
CA VAL A 22 -4.30 5.95 -12.28
C VAL A 22 -5.72 6.47 -12.54
N SER A 23 -6.56 6.55 -11.51
CA SER A 23 -7.96 7.00 -11.62
C SER A 23 -8.09 8.46 -12.05
N ALA A 24 -7.09 9.30 -11.75
CA ALA A 24 -7.03 10.69 -12.19
C ALA A 24 -6.59 10.85 -13.66
N GLY A 25 -6.32 9.76 -14.37
CA GLY A 25 -5.88 9.79 -15.77
C GLY A 25 -4.41 10.16 -15.95
N MET A 26 -3.55 9.90 -14.96
CA MET A 26 -2.12 10.22 -15.03
C MET A 26 -1.39 9.41 -16.10
N LEU A 27 -1.84 8.19 -16.36
CA LEU A 27 -1.21 7.31 -17.35
C LEU A 27 -1.75 7.57 -18.75
N PRO A 28 -0.91 7.57 -19.79
CA PRO A 28 -1.37 7.57 -21.17
C PRO A 28 -2.15 6.28 -21.48
N GLU A 29 -2.95 6.33 -22.55
CA GLU A 29 -3.62 5.14 -23.09
C GLU A 29 -2.62 4.02 -23.38
N ARG A 30 -3.02 2.78 -23.06
CA ARG A 30 -2.25 1.59 -23.42
C ARG A 30 -2.37 1.35 -24.92
N ARG A 31 -1.23 1.34 -25.63
CA ARG A 31 -1.21 1.29 -27.10
C ARG A 31 -0.38 0.14 -27.65
N GLU A 32 0.77 -0.17 -27.06
CA GLU A 32 1.71 -1.16 -27.60
C GLU A 32 2.39 -1.97 -26.49
N ASP A 33 2.59 -3.26 -26.74
CA ASP A 33 3.35 -4.17 -25.87
C ASP A 33 4.87 -4.12 -26.15
N SER A 34 5.33 -3.15 -26.93
CA SER A 34 6.75 -2.92 -27.21
C SER A 34 7.08 -1.42 -27.16
N GLY A 35 8.36 -1.08 -27.13
CA GLY A 35 8.78 0.31 -27.10
C GLY A 35 8.38 1.05 -25.82
N PRO A 36 8.40 2.40 -25.84
CA PRO A 36 8.30 3.22 -24.62
C PRO A 36 6.94 3.15 -23.89
N PHE A 37 5.89 2.67 -24.57
CA PHE A 37 4.54 2.49 -24.01
C PHE A 37 4.29 1.11 -23.39
N ASN A 38 5.26 0.19 -23.48
CA ASN A 38 5.14 -1.10 -22.83
C ASN A 38 4.96 -0.91 -21.31
N TRP A 39 3.82 -1.37 -20.79
CA TRP A 39 3.49 -1.21 -19.38
C TRP A 39 4.49 -1.94 -18.49
N TRP A 40 4.63 -3.25 -18.64
CA TRP A 40 5.35 -4.11 -17.71
C TRP A 40 6.86 -3.81 -17.60
N ASN A 41 7.52 -3.59 -18.73
CA ASN A 41 8.97 -3.49 -18.82
C ASN A 41 9.49 -2.06 -18.88
N GLN A 42 8.65 -1.07 -19.24
CA GLN A 42 9.10 0.32 -19.44
C GLN A 42 8.41 1.30 -18.51
N MET A 43 7.08 1.36 -18.54
CA MET A 43 6.33 2.40 -17.80
C MET A 43 6.14 2.07 -16.32
N ARG A 44 5.70 0.85 -16.01
CA ARG A 44 5.35 0.42 -14.66
C ARG A 44 6.49 0.55 -13.66
N PRO A 45 7.74 0.11 -13.96
CA PRO A 45 8.84 0.28 -13.00
C PRO A 45 9.13 1.76 -12.71
N ARG A 46 9.09 2.63 -13.74
CA ARG A 46 9.30 4.07 -13.58
C ARG A 46 8.15 4.76 -12.84
N PHE A 47 6.91 4.33 -13.09
CA PHE A 47 5.72 4.83 -12.41
C PHE A 47 5.79 4.56 -10.90
N PHE A 48 6.04 3.30 -10.50
CA PHE A 48 6.14 2.96 -9.08
C PHE A 48 7.39 3.55 -8.42
N ALA A 49 8.53 3.61 -9.12
CA ALA A 49 9.70 4.34 -8.65
C ALA A 49 9.40 5.83 -8.38
N GLY A 50 8.60 6.47 -9.24
CA GLY A 50 8.11 7.83 -9.04
C GLY A 50 7.15 7.94 -7.85
N PHE A 51 6.16 7.06 -7.79
CA PHE A 51 5.19 6.99 -6.68
C PHE A 51 5.90 6.84 -5.32
N HIS A 52 6.85 5.91 -5.19
CA HIS A 52 7.63 5.71 -3.95
C HIS A 52 8.41 6.98 -3.56
N ARG A 53 8.98 7.71 -4.54
CA ARG A 53 9.73 8.95 -4.30
C ARG A 53 8.82 10.14 -3.95
N CYS A 54 7.55 10.12 -4.32
CA CYS A 54 6.60 11.14 -3.87
C CYS A 54 6.33 11.05 -2.36
N LEU A 55 6.39 9.86 -1.77
CA LEU A 55 6.08 9.65 -0.35
C LEU A 55 7.00 10.46 0.59
N PRO A 56 8.34 10.34 0.54
CA PRO A 56 9.20 11.16 1.38
C PRO A 56 9.10 12.64 1.04
N ALA A 57 8.95 13.01 -0.24
CA ALA A 57 8.81 14.42 -0.63
C ALA A 57 7.57 15.10 -0.01
N LEU A 58 6.43 14.39 0.04
CA LEU A 58 5.22 14.89 0.70
C LEU A 58 5.40 14.96 2.22
N ALA A 59 6.00 13.94 2.83
CA ALA A 59 6.22 13.89 4.27
C ALA A 59 7.22 14.97 4.75
N GLU A 60 8.31 15.17 4.03
CA GLU A 60 9.33 16.20 4.31
C GLU A 60 8.81 17.63 4.13
N ALA A 61 7.77 17.81 3.31
CA ALA A 61 7.04 19.07 3.23
C ALA A 61 6.13 19.32 4.44
N GLY A 62 6.09 18.41 5.42
CA GLY A 62 5.32 18.53 6.67
C GLY A 62 3.92 17.92 6.61
N ASN A 63 3.65 17.01 5.66
CA ASN A 63 2.34 16.35 5.58
C ASN A 63 2.36 14.98 6.24
N ASP A 64 1.35 14.70 7.06
CA ASP A 64 1.08 13.34 7.53
C ASP A 64 0.35 12.54 6.44
N LEU A 65 0.73 11.26 6.24
CA LEU A 65 0.28 10.46 5.10
C LEU A 65 -0.39 9.15 5.55
N ILE A 66 -1.54 8.84 4.97
CA ILE A 66 -2.06 7.47 4.87
C ILE A 66 -1.76 6.97 3.46
N VAL A 67 -0.84 6.02 3.36
CA VAL A 67 -0.45 5.42 2.08
C VAL A 67 -1.18 4.09 1.89
N GLU A 68 -1.98 3.99 0.84
CA GLU A 68 -2.62 2.73 0.41
C GLU A 68 -1.88 2.18 -0.81
N HIS A 69 -1.13 1.11 -0.59
CA HIS A 69 -0.23 0.54 -1.59
C HIS A 69 -0.07 -0.96 -1.42
N VAL A 70 -0.10 -1.70 -2.53
CA VAL A 70 0.28 -3.12 -2.59
C VAL A 70 1.78 -3.18 -2.83
N ILE A 71 2.54 -3.61 -1.84
CA ILE A 71 3.98 -3.85 -1.98
C ILE A 71 4.13 -5.23 -2.63
N GLU A 72 4.34 -5.28 -3.94
CA GLU A 72 4.32 -6.55 -4.70
C GLU A 72 5.60 -7.36 -4.60
N PHE A 73 6.74 -6.69 -4.41
CA PHE A 73 8.05 -7.32 -4.44
C PHE A 73 8.85 -7.03 -3.16
N PRO A 74 9.65 -8.00 -2.68
CA PRO A 74 10.61 -7.75 -1.60
C PRO A 74 11.52 -6.53 -1.88
N ALA A 75 11.93 -6.37 -3.14
CA ALA A 75 12.73 -5.23 -3.58
C ALA A 75 12.01 -3.86 -3.42
N TRP A 76 10.68 -3.81 -3.54
CA TRP A 76 9.90 -2.60 -3.27
C TRP A 76 9.84 -2.31 -1.77
N ARG A 77 9.69 -3.34 -0.94
CA ARG A 77 9.78 -3.17 0.52
C ARG A 77 11.14 -2.61 0.93
N ASP A 78 12.23 -3.14 0.36
CA ASP A 78 13.58 -2.64 0.61
C ASP A 78 13.81 -1.22 0.07
N GLU A 79 13.21 -0.88 -1.07
CA GLU A 79 13.21 0.50 -1.59
C GLU A 79 12.50 1.45 -0.63
N LEU A 80 11.27 1.12 -0.21
CA LEU A 80 10.49 1.92 0.72
C LEU A 80 11.18 2.06 2.08
N ALA A 81 11.76 0.97 2.61
CA ALA A 81 12.52 0.99 3.85
C ALA A 81 13.72 1.94 3.79
N ARG A 82 14.41 2.02 2.64
CA ARG A 82 15.50 2.99 2.45
C ARG A 82 14.99 4.42 2.26
N LEU A 83 13.95 4.62 1.46
CA LEU A 83 13.41 5.95 1.15
C LEU A 83 12.77 6.62 2.37
N LEU A 84 12.21 5.83 3.28
CA LEU A 84 11.46 6.30 4.44
C LEU A 84 12.22 6.12 5.76
N ALA A 85 13.50 5.75 5.72
CA ALA A 85 14.29 5.37 6.90
C ALA A 85 14.39 6.47 7.98
N HIS A 86 14.31 7.74 7.58
CA HIS A 86 14.37 8.91 8.47
C HIS A 86 12.98 9.42 8.88
N LEU A 87 11.92 8.78 8.42
CA LEU A 87 10.54 9.14 8.71
C LEU A 87 9.93 8.17 9.71
N ASP A 88 8.92 8.64 10.44
CA ASP A 88 8.16 7.80 11.35
C ASP A 88 7.06 7.04 10.60
N VAL A 89 7.33 5.78 10.26
CA VAL A 89 6.41 4.91 9.49
C VAL A 89 5.72 3.90 10.40
N PHE A 90 4.41 3.73 10.22
CA PHE A 90 3.61 2.66 10.81
C PHE A 90 3.06 1.75 9.70
N LEU A 91 3.61 0.55 9.57
CA LEU A 91 3.26 -0.38 8.49
C LEU A 91 2.15 -1.34 8.93
N ILE A 92 1.02 -1.30 8.23
CA ILE A 92 -0.17 -2.10 8.52
C ILE A 92 -0.30 -3.22 7.48
N GLY A 93 -0.30 -4.48 7.93
CA GLY A 93 -0.67 -5.63 7.12
C GLY A 93 -2.18 -5.76 7.05
N VAL A 94 -2.78 -5.64 5.85
CA VAL A 94 -4.24 -5.73 5.67
C VAL A 94 -4.58 -7.04 4.97
N HIS A 95 -5.21 -7.95 5.69
CA HIS A 95 -5.59 -9.27 5.20
C HIS A 95 -7.10 -9.33 4.91
N CYS A 96 -7.48 -10.28 4.06
CA CYS A 96 -8.86 -10.64 3.77
C CYS A 96 -8.88 -12.11 3.34
N ASP A 97 -9.90 -12.85 3.76
CA ASP A 97 -10.22 -14.14 3.18
C ASP A 97 -10.36 -14.04 1.66
N LEU A 98 -9.85 -15.05 0.95
CA LEU A 98 -9.75 -15.03 -0.51
C LEU A 98 -11.11 -15.09 -1.20
N ASP A 99 -12.06 -15.85 -0.65
CA ASP A 99 -13.40 -15.95 -1.22
C ASP A 99 -14.16 -14.63 -1.05
N GLU A 100 -13.97 -13.97 0.10
CA GLU A 100 -14.51 -12.63 0.32
C GLU A 100 -13.82 -11.56 -0.54
N LEU A 101 -12.51 -11.67 -0.76
CA LEU A 101 -11.76 -10.78 -1.65
C LEU A 101 -12.30 -10.87 -3.09
N ASP A 102 -12.48 -12.08 -3.60
CA ASP A 102 -13.04 -12.34 -4.93
C ASP A 102 -14.47 -11.81 -5.04
N ARG A 103 -15.32 -12.06 -4.02
CA ARG A 103 -16.69 -11.55 -3.99
C ARG A 103 -16.74 -10.01 -4.05
N ARG A 104 -15.83 -9.32 -3.34
CA ARG A 104 -15.73 -7.86 -3.36
C ARG A 104 -15.25 -7.32 -4.69
N GLU A 105 -14.25 -7.97 -5.29
CA GLU A 105 -13.72 -7.58 -6.60
C GLU A 105 -14.79 -7.71 -7.69
N HIS A 106 -15.52 -8.83 -7.69
CA HIS A 106 -16.69 -9.03 -8.55
C HIS A 106 -17.76 -7.94 -8.37
N THR A 107 -18.01 -7.51 -7.12
CA THR A 107 -19.01 -6.48 -6.83
C THR A 107 -18.55 -5.08 -7.27
N ARG A 108 -17.25 -4.79 -7.22
CA ARG A 108 -16.70 -3.48 -7.62
C ARG A 108 -16.76 -3.26 -9.14
N GLY A 109 -16.41 -4.28 -9.92
CA GLY A 109 -16.47 -4.23 -11.39
C GLY A 109 -15.52 -3.22 -12.05
N ASP A 110 -14.54 -2.68 -11.31
CA ASP A 110 -13.63 -1.62 -11.75
C ASP A 110 -12.23 -2.12 -12.15
N ARG A 111 -11.95 -3.42 -11.94
CA ARG A 111 -10.64 -4.05 -12.21
C ARG A 111 -10.78 -5.38 -12.94
N ARG A 112 -9.62 -5.91 -13.37
CA ARG A 112 -9.53 -7.27 -13.91
C ARG A 112 -9.83 -8.26 -12.78
N ILE A 113 -10.81 -9.13 -13.00
CA ILE A 113 -11.15 -10.20 -12.05
C ILE A 113 -9.93 -11.12 -11.87
N GLY A 114 -9.64 -11.49 -10.62
CA GLY A 114 -8.54 -12.32 -10.16
C GLY A 114 -7.30 -11.56 -9.67
N GLU A 115 -7.24 -10.23 -9.78
CA GLU A 115 -6.05 -9.44 -9.44
C GLU A 115 -5.77 -9.45 -7.92
N GLY A 116 -6.81 -9.32 -7.10
CA GLY A 116 -6.66 -9.39 -5.65
C GLY A 116 -6.07 -10.72 -5.18
N ARG A 117 -6.60 -11.83 -5.70
CA ARG A 117 -6.14 -13.19 -5.37
C ARG A 117 -4.70 -13.44 -5.83
N SER A 118 -4.35 -13.04 -7.05
CA SER A 118 -2.98 -13.24 -7.56
C SER A 118 -1.93 -12.53 -6.69
N HIS A 119 -2.25 -11.35 -6.16
CA HIS A 119 -1.34 -10.69 -5.22
C HIS A 119 -1.08 -11.52 -3.95
N VAL A 120 -2.08 -12.23 -3.43
CA VAL A 120 -1.91 -13.03 -2.21
C VAL A 120 -1.25 -14.38 -2.51
N GLU A 121 -1.69 -15.10 -3.54
CA GLU A 121 -1.27 -16.48 -3.81
C GLU A 121 -0.04 -16.58 -4.73
N GLU A 122 0.12 -15.65 -5.68
CA GLU A 122 1.22 -15.67 -6.65
C GLU A 122 2.35 -14.71 -6.27
N ASP A 123 2.02 -13.44 -6.00
CA ASP A 123 3.02 -12.43 -5.61
C ASP A 123 3.45 -12.57 -4.14
N LEU A 124 2.69 -13.33 -3.35
CA LEU A 124 2.98 -13.65 -1.94
C LEU A 124 3.25 -12.39 -1.09
N ILE A 125 2.48 -11.31 -1.31
CA ILE A 125 2.74 -9.96 -0.76
C ILE A 125 2.85 -9.87 0.77
N HIS A 126 2.32 -10.85 1.50
CA HIS A 126 2.38 -10.90 2.97
C HIS A 126 3.52 -11.76 3.52
N THR A 127 4.36 -12.38 2.67
CA THR A 127 5.42 -13.30 3.11
C THR A 127 6.74 -12.63 3.48
N PHE A 128 6.94 -11.38 3.07
CA PHE A 128 8.12 -10.58 3.40
C PHE A 128 7.78 -9.49 4.44
N GLY A 129 7.16 -9.91 5.55
CA GLY A 129 6.97 -9.07 6.76
C GLY A 129 8.29 -8.70 7.45
N PRO A 130 8.28 -8.07 8.64
CA PRO A 130 7.12 -7.88 9.52
C PRO A 130 6.26 -6.65 9.18
N TYR A 131 5.11 -6.57 9.85
CA TYR A 131 4.22 -5.40 9.97
C TYR A 131 4.23 -4.91 11.43
N ASP A 132 3.91 -3.63 11.67
CA ASP A 132 3.75 -3.13 13.05
C ASP A 132 2.40 -3.59 13.64
N VAL A 133 1.40 -3.76 12.79
CA VAL A 133 0.13 -4.43 13.11
C VAL A 133 -0.43 -5.14 11.89
N GLU A 134 -1.06 -6.29 12.12
CA GLU A 134 -1.82 -7.02 11.09
C GLU A 134 -3.31 -6.99 11.43
N VAL A 135 -4.15 -6.79 10.43
CA VAL A 135 -5.60 -6.71 10.58
C VAL A 135 -6.31 -7.56 9.54
N ASP A 136 -7.37 -8.23 9.97
CA ASP A 136 -8.27 -8.97 9.09
C ASP A 136 -9.50 -8.10 8.76
N THR A 137 -9.77 -7.94 7.46
CA THR A 137 -10.90 -7.17 6.95
C THR A 137 -11.97 -8.02 6.28
N THR A 138 -11.98 -9.34 6.50
CA THR A 138 -12.97 -10.29 5.96
C THR A 138 -14.39 -9.89 6.32
N ALA A 139 -14.65 -9.49 7.57
CA ALA A 139 -15.96 -8.98 8.00
C ALA A 139 -16.23 -7.50 7.61
N GLY A 140 -15.31 -6.88 6.86
CA GLY A 140 -15.34 -5.47 6.51
C GLY A 140 -14.55 -4.59 7.50
N VAL A 141 -14.47 -3.29 7.20
CA VAL A 141 -13.76 -2.33 8.05
C VAL A 141 -14.75 -1.62 8.96
N SER A 142 -14.85 -2.09 10.21
CA SER A 142 -15.66 -1.45 11.25
C SER A 142 -14.94 -0.26 11.90
N ALA A 143 -15.70 0.60 12.58
CA ALA A 143 -15.12 1.67 13.39
C ALA A 143 -14.24 1.11 14.53
N ALA A 144 -14.61 -0.03 15.10
CA ALA A 144 -13.83 -0.71 16.13
C ALA A 144 -12.47 -1.20 15.61
N LEU A 145 -12.43 -1.74 14.39
CA LEU A 145 -11.17 -2.17 13.76
C LEU A 145 -10.25 -0.97 13.45
N ALA A 146 -10.83 0.14 12.97
CA ALA A 146 -10.06 1.36 12.78
C ALA A 146 -9.50 1.90 14.11
N ALA A 147 -10.33 1.90 15.17
CA ALA A 147 -9.91 2.32 16.50
C ALA A 147 -8.81 1.43 17.08
N SER A 148 -8.82 0.12 16.84
CA SER A 148 -7.75 -0.78 17.31
C SER A 148 -6.42 -0.52 16.60
N VAL A 149 -6.44 -0.22 15.29
CA VAL A 149 -5.24 0.18 14.54
C VAL A 149 -4.68 1.49 15.09
N LEU A 150 -5.53 2.50 15.29
CA LEU A 150 -5.11 3.77 15.86
C LEU A 150 -4.55 3.59 17.27
N LYS A 151 -5.20 2.77 18.12
CA LYS A 151 -4.67 2.46 19.45
C LYS A 151 -3.26 1.85 19.37
N ALA A 152 -3.07 0.85 18.50
CA ALA A 152 -1.76 0.23 18.30
C ALA A 152 -0.71 1.25 17.83
N TRP A 153 -1.09 2.17 16.94
CA TRP A 153 -0.22 3.25 16.48
C TRP A 153 0.19 4.20 17.61
N HIS A 154 -0.73 4.61 18.48
CA HIS A 154 -0.45 5.51 19.61
C HIS A 154 0.36 4.83 20.73
N GLU A 155 0.16 3.53 20.94
CA GLU A 155 0.83 2.77 22.01
C GLU A 155 2.21 2.23 21.58
N ARG A 156 2.60 2.38 20.31
CA ARG A 156 3.87 1.87 19.82
C ARG A 156 5.04 2.59 20.49
N THR A 157 6.09 1.82 20.79
CA THR A 157 7.28 2.32 21.47
C THR A 157 8.43 2.65 20.52
N ALA A 158 8.43 2.12 19.29
CA ALA A 158 9.26 2.58 18.17
C ALA A 158 8.76 2.06 16.80
N PRO A 159 9.15 2.71 15.69
CA PRO A 159 8.86 2.24 14.33
C PRO A 159 9.78 1.07 13.97
N HIS A 160 9.21 -0.13 13.77
CA HIS A 160 10.03 -1.35 13.72
C HIS A 160 9.85 -2.18 12.46
N ALA A 161 8.71 -2.09 11.78
CA ALA A 161 8.46 -3.00 10.67
C ALA A 161 9.31 -2.71 9.43
N LEU A 162 9.31 -1.46 8.96
CA LEU A 162 9.89 -1.08 7.67
C LEU A 162 11.33 -0.54 7.84
N GLN A 163 12.28 -1.43 8.14
CA GLN A 163 13.69 -1.06 8.33
C GLN A 163 14.60 -1.55 7.19
N PRO A 164 15.64 -0.77 6.80
CA PRO A 164 16.63 -1.23 5.84
C PRO A 164 17.34 -2.50 6.34
N GLY A 165 17.40 -3.54 5.51
CA GLY A 165 18.21 -4.74 5.79
C GLY A 165 17.54 -5.86 6.58
N SER A 166 16.21 -5.81 6.80
CA SER A 166 15.48 -6.88 7.52
C SER A 166 15.41 -8.23 6.80
N PHE A 167 15.92 -8.38 5.57
CA PHE A 167 15.88 -9.62 4.78
C PHE A 167 17.24 -10.22 4.42
N ALA A 168 18.33 -9.79 5.06
CA ALA A 168 19.61 -10.47 4.92
C ALA A 168 19.61 -11.79 5.73
N LYS A 169 19.11 -12.87 5.13
CA LYS A 169 19.48 -14.26 5.44
C LYS A 169 19.60 -15.07 4.16
#